data_AF-A0A9Q0TA32-F1
#
_entry.id   AF-A0A9Q0TA32-F1
#
_cell.length_a   1.000
_cell.length_b   1.000
_cell.length_c   1.000
_cell.angle_alpha   90.00
_cell.angle_beta   90.00
_cell.angle_gamma   90.00
#
_symmetry.space_group_name_H-M   'P 1'
#
loop_
_entity.id
_entity.type
_entity.pdbx_description
1 polymer ?
#
loop_
_entity_poly.entity_id
_entity_poly.type
_entity_poly.pdbx_seq_one_letter_code
_entity_poly.pdbx_strand_id
1 'polypeptide(L)'
;MALDDCKELLDYAVQELQASMSMVGDSDLHTTNNRVAELQSWLSAVLAYQETCVDGFDDKSPIKPIVQQGFVDASQLTDNVLAIISGLSDFLKSMGLQFNIPNSNSRRLLGEDGFPTWFSGADRKLLAAQGNGNVKPNAVVAQDGSGQFKTISAAIAAYPSNLKGRYIIYVKAGTYREYVTVDKNKPNVFIYGDGPRKTIVTGSKSFAKDGLGTWKTATFVAEADGFIAKSIGFQNTAGPDGHQAVALRVSSDMSVFLNCRMDGYQDTLLYQAKRQFYRNCVISGTVDFIFGYGAAVIQNSLIVVRRPNANQQNTVTADGRKENHATTGLVIHNCRIVPEQKLVADRFKIPTYLGRPWKQFSRTVIMESELADFIQPAGWMPWAGSLYLDTLYYAEYANRGAGANTNKRVSWKTFRVINRNEALQFTAGQFLQGAAWIKNAGAPVLLGLKR
;
A
#
# COMPACT_ATOMS: atom_id res chain seq x y z
N MET A 1 3.67 -22.26 13.85
CA MET A 1 4.10 -20.93 13.36
C MET A 1 3.49 -20.60 12.01
N ALA A 2 4.01 -21.06 10.86
CA ALA A 2 3.41 -20.72 9.54
C ALA A 2 1.93 -21.14 9.39
N LEU A 3 1.53 -22.27 9.99
CA LEU A 3 0.12 -22.70 10.01
C LEU A 3 -0.77 -21.78 10.87
N ASP A 4 -0.28 -21.30 12.00
CA ASP A 4 -1.04 -20.42 12.90
C ASP A 4 -1.17 -19.01 12.28
N ASP A 5 -0.10 -18.54 11.64
CA ASP A 5 -0.09 -17.34 10.83
C ASP A 5 -1.10 -17.42 9.69
N CYS A 6 -1.18 -18.57 9.02
CA CYS A 6 -2.16 -18.80 7.97
C CYS A 6 -3.60 -18.78 8.51
N LYS A 7 -3.86 -19.38 9.68
CA LYS A 7 -5.19 -19.31 10.32
C LYS A 7 -5.61 -17.87 10.59
N GLU A 8 -4.71 -17.05 11.13
CA GLU A 8 -4.97 -15.63 11.38
C GLU A 8 -5.33 -14.88 10.09
N LEU A 9 -4.61 -15.13 9.00
CA LEU A 9 -4.90 -14.54 7.69
C LEU A 9 -6.23 -15.04 7.11
N LEU A 10 -6.59 -16.30 7.34
CA LEU A 10 -7.89 -16.85 6.93
C LEU A 10 -9.05 -16.25 7.74
N ASP A 11 -8.88 -16.02 9.04
CA ASP A 11 -9.87 -15.31 9.83
C ASP A 11 -10.10 -13.89 9.29
N TYR A 12 -9.03 -13.22 8.83
CA TYR A 12 -9.17 -11.94 8.15
C TYR A 12 -9.94 -12.07 6.83
N ALA A 13 -9.65 -13.08 6.02
CA ALA A 13 -10.38 -13.33 4.78
C ALA A 13 -11.88 -13.59 5.04
N VAL A 14 -12.22 -14.38 6.06
CA VAL A 14 -13.61 -14.64 6.46
C VAL A 14 -14.33 -13.35 6.86
N GLN A 15 -13.68 -12.46 7.60
CA GLN A 15 -14.26 -11.16 7.97
C GLN A 15 -14.58 -10.28 6.74
N GLU A 16 -13.66 -10.21 5.76
CA GLU A 16 -13.92 -9.44 4.53
C GLU A 16 -15.05 -10.08 3.69
N LEU A 17 -15.12 -11.41 3.63
CA LEU A 17 -16.24 -12.11 2.98
C LEU A 17 -17.58 -11.79 3.66
N GLN A 18 -17.64 -11.85 5.00
CA GLN A 18 -18.85 -11.51 5.76
C GLN A 18 -19.28 -10.05 5.52
N ALA A 19 -18.33 -9.12 5.49
CA ALA A 19 -18.61 -7.72 5.15
C ALA A 19 -19.19 -7.59 3.73
N SER A 20 -18.63 -8.30 2.76
CA SER A 20 -19.13 -8.32 1.38
C SER A 20 -20.56 -8.86 1.29
N MET A 21 -20.87 -9.96 1.99
CA MET A 21 -22.21 -10.55 2.02
C MET A 21 -23.22 -9.62 2.68
N SER A 22 -22.85 -8.98 3.79
CA SER A 22 -23.72 -8.03 4.48
C SER A 22 -24.08 -6.83 3.61
N MET A 23 -23.17 -6.34 2.77
CA MET A 23 -23.44 -5.23 1.86
C MET A 23 -24.37 -5.63 0.71
N VAL A 24 -24.26 -6.86 0.21
CA VAL A 24 -25.15 -7.37 -0.84
C VAL A 24 -26.58 -7.57 -0.32
N GLY A 25 -26.73 -7.99 0.95
CA GLY A 25 -28.04 -8.20 1.58
C GLY A 25 -28.81 -6.94 1.96
N ASP A 26 -28.16 -5.76 1.94
CA ASP A 26 -28.78 -4.48 2.27
C ASP A 26 -29.59 -3.93 1.07
N SER A 27 -30.89 -3.66 1.28
CA SER A 27 -31.86 -3.32 0.23
C SER A 27 -31.77 -1.88 -0.30
N ASP A 28 -30.90 -1.03 0.27
CA ASP A 28 -30.76 0.36 -0.16
C ASP A 28 -30.00 0.52 -1.50
N LEU A 29 -30.76 0.55 -2.61
CA LEU A 29 -30.29 0.66 -4.00
C LEU A 29 -29.62 2.00 -4.37
N HIS A 30 -29.57 2.99 -3.47
CA HIS A 30 -29.17 4.36 -3.80
C HIS A 30 -27.64 4.64 -3.79
N THR A 31 -26.79 3.61 -3.66
CA THR A 31 -25.31 3.76 -3.58
C THR A 31 -24.50 2.74 -4.40
N THR A 32 -25.07 2.17 -5.46
CA THR A 32 -24.54 1.00 -6.21
C THR A 32 -23.07 1.11 -6.66
N ASN A 33 -22.61 2.26 -7.17
CA ASN A 33 -21.21 2.42 -7.60
C ASN A 33 -20.21 2.43 -6.42
N ASN A 34 -20.59 2.98 -5.28
CA ASN A 34 -19.77 2.90 -4.07
C ASN A 34 -19.71 1.45 -3.59
N ARG A 35 -20.83 0.72 -3.64
CA ARG A 35 -20.88 -0.70 -3.25
C ARG A 35 -19.98 -1.59 -4.11
N VAL A 36 -19.94 -1.37 -5.43
CA VAL A 36 -19.03 -2.11 -6.33
C VAL A 36 -17.56 -1.96 -5.91
N ALA A 37 -17.11 -0.73 -5.66
CA ALA A 37 -15.72 -0.47 -5.27
C ALA A 37 -15.38 -1.08 -3.90
N GLU A 38 -16.29 -1.02 -2.93
CA GLU A 38 -16.10 -1.66 -1.63
C GLU A 38 -16.06 -3.20 -1.75
N LEU A 39 -16.98 -3.81 -2.50
CA LEU A 39 -16.98 -5.25 -2.75
C LEU A 39 -15.70 -5.70 -3.45
N GLN A 40 -15.24 -4.97 -4.46
CA GLN A 40 -13.98 -5.25 -5.14
C GLN A 40 -12.79 -5.15 -4.18
N SER A 41 -12.77 -4.15 -3.29
CA SER A 41 -11.72 -3.99 -2.27
C SER A 41 -11.68 -5.19 -1.32
N TRP A 42 -12.83 -5.58 -0.75
CA TRP A 42 -12.92 -6.70 0.20
C TRP A 42 -12.61 -8.05 -0.45
N LEU A 43 -13.18 -8.36 -1.61
CA LEU A 43 -12.91 -9.61 -2.32
C LEU A 43 -11.44 -9.69 -2.79
N SER A 44 -10.85 -8.58 -3.21
CA SER A 44 -9.41 -8.55 -3.51
C SER A 44 -8.56 -8.74 -2.26
N ALA A 45 -9.01 -8.27 -1.09
CA ALA A 45 -8.33 -8.49 0.19
C ALA A 45 -8.38 -9.96 0.64
N VAL A 46 -9.48 -10.68 0.37
CA VAL A 46 -9.58 -12.13 0.58
C VAL A 46 -8.45 -12.86 -0.15
N LEU A 47 -8.29 -12.56 -1.45
CA LEU A 47 -7.21 -13.12 -2.28
C LEU A 47 -5.83 -12.75 -1.73
N ALA A 48 -5.63 -11.50 -1.30
CA ALA A 48 -4.38 -11.05 -0.70
C ALA A 48 -4.00 -11.83 0.57
N TYR A 49 -4.97 -12.13 1.44
CA TYR A 49 -4.72 -12.89 2.67
C TYR A 49 -4.44 -14.37 2.40
N GLN A 50 -5.15 -14.98 1.45
CA GLN A 50 -4.86 -16.34 0.97
C GLN A 50 -3.42 -16.43 0.45
N GLU A 51 -3.00 -15.48 -0.38
CA GLU A 51 -1.63 -15.45 -0.91
C GLU A 51 -0.58 -15.15 0.15
N THR A 52 -0.84 -14.22 1.07
CA THR A 52 0.06 -13.99 2.21
C THR A 52 0.24 -15.28 3.01
N CYS A 53 -0.83 -16.07 3.21
CA CYS A 53 -0.72 -17.35 3.91
C CYS A 53 0.21 -18.31 3.14
N VAL A 54 -0.02 -18.49 1.83
CA VAL A 54 0.81 -19.40 1.00
C VAL A 54 2.27 -18.96 1.01
N ASP A 55 2.54 -17.66 0.90
CA ASP A 55 3.90 -17.12 0.90
C ASP A 55 4.55 -17.12 2.29
N GLY A 56 3.79 -17.34 3.36
CA GLY A 56 4.30 -17.58 4.70
C GLY A 56 5.01 -18.93 4.86
N PHE A 57 4.82 -19.87 3.93
CA PHE A 57 5.54 -21.14 3.91
C PHE A 57 6.80 -21.06 3.05
N ASP A 58 7.90 -21.63 3.56
CA ASP A 58 9.15 -21.83 2.81
C ASP A 58 8.87 -22.65 1.53
N ASP A 59 9.53 -22.32 0.42
CA ASP A 59 9.38 -23.02 -0.86
C ASP A 59 9.74 -24.50 -0.78
N LYS A 60 10.58 -24.90 0.18
CA LYS A 60 10.95 -26.30 0.44
C LYS A 60 9.96 -27.03 1.35
N SER A 61 8.95 -26.34 1.88
CA SER A 61 7.96 -26.95 2.76
C SER A 61 7.03 -27.89 1.98
N PRO A 62 6.84 -29.15 2.41
CA PRO A 62 5.90 -30.06 1.77
C PRO A 62 4.42 -29.64 1.97
N ILE A 63 4.16 -28.73 2.92
CA ILE A 63 2.82 -28.24 3.23
C ILE A 63 2.39 -27.14 2.25
N LYS A 64 3.34 -26.36 1.71
CA LYS A 64 3.04 -25.22 0.84
C LYS A 64 2.19 -25.62 -0.39
N PRO A 65 2.52 -26.69 -1.15
CA PRO A 65 1.70 -27.11 -2.27
C PRO A 65 0.29 -27.56 -1.85
N ILE A 66 0.14 -28.17 -0.68
CA ILE A 66 -1.15 -28.64 -0.16
C ILE A 66 -2.05 -27.44 0.18
N VAL A 67 -1.51 -26.46 0.89
CA VAL A 67 -2.24 -25.23 1.24
C VAL A 67 -2.60 -24.45 -0.03
N GLN A 68 -1.64 -24.31 -0.96
CA GLN A 68 -1.87 -23.65 -2.24
C GLN A 68 -2.97 -24.35 -3.03
N GLN A 69 -2.95 -25.68 -3.10
CA GLN A 69 -3.98 -26.46 -3.79
C GLN A 69 -5.35 -26.31 -3.11
N GLY A 70 -5.38 -26.26 -1.78
CA GLY A 70 -6.62 -26.07 -1.01
C GLY A 70 -7.30 -24.71 -1.24
N PHE A 71 -6.57 -23.70 -1.70
CA PHE A 71 -7.13 -22.38 -2.01
C PHE A 71 -7.50 -22.18 -3.47
N VAL A 72 -7.17 -23.11 -4.39
CA VAL A 72 -7.44 -22.94 -5.83
C VAL A 72 -8.92 -22.65 -6.07
N ASP A 73 -9.82 -23.51 -5.56
CA ASP A 73 -11.26 -23.36 -5.79
C ASP A 73 -11.80 -22.07 -5.17
N ALA A 74 -11.39 -21.75 -3.94
CA ALA A 74 -11.81 -20.53 -3.24
C ALA A 74 -11.34 -19.25 -3.96
N SER A 75 -10.11 -19.26 -4.49
CA SER A 75 -9.56 -18.13 -5.25
C SER A 75 -10.30 -17.94 -6.56
N GLN A 76 -10.56 -19.03 -7.30
CA GLN A 76 -11.32 -19.01 -8.55
C GLN A 76 -12.76 -18.53 -8.35
N LEU A 77 -13.44 -18.99 -7.31
CA LEU A 77 -14.79 -18.52 -6.97
C LEU A 77 -14.78 -17.02 -6.67
N THR A 78 -13.80 -16.55 -5.88
CA THR A 78 -13.66 -15.12 -5.56
C THR A 78 -13.38 -14.29 -6.81
N ASP A 79 -12.51 -14.75 -7.72
CA ASP A 79 -12.22 -14.09 -8.99
C ASP A 79 -13.44 -14.05 -9.94
N ASN A 80 -14.21 -15.14 -10.01
CA ASN A 80 -15.47 -15.16 -10.76
C ASN A 80 -16.47 -14.14 -10.23
N VAL A 81 -16.59 -14.00 -8.91
CA VAL A 81 -17.45 -12.97 -8.30
C VAL A 81 -16.94 -11.56 -8.63
N LEU A 82 -15.63 -11.33 -8.58
CA LEU A 82 -15.01 -10.07 -9.01
C LEU A 82 -15.33 -9.75 -10.48
N ALA A 83 -15.29 -10.75 -11.36
CA ALA A 83 -15.64 -10.60 -12.78
C ALA A 83 -17.12 -10.20 -12.95
N ILE A 84 -18.04 -10.87 -12.25
CA ILE A 84 -19.48 -10.57 -12.28
C ILE A 84 -19.75 -9.14 -11.81
N ILE A 85 -19.18 -8.74 -10.68
CA ILE A 85 -19.35 -7.39 -10.11
C ILE A 85 -18.81 -6.31 -11.07
N SER A 86 -17.66 -6.57 -11.70
CA SER A 86 -17.08 -5.66 -12.68
C SER A 86 -17.96 -5.55 -13.93
N GLY A 87 -18.45 -6.66 -14.46
CA GLY A 87 -19.38 -6.69 -15.60
C GLY A 87 -20.70 -5.98 -15.32
N LEU A 88 -21.24 -6.11 -14.11
CA LEU A 88 -22.42 -5.34 -13.67
C LEU A 88 -22.15 -3.84 -13.70
N SER A 89 -20.98 -3.40 -13.22
CA SER A 89 -20.59 -1.98 -13.27
C SER A 89 -20.58 -1.46 -14.71
N ASP A 90 -20.01 -2.22 -15.64
CA ASP A 90 -19.93 -1.81 -17.04
C ASP A 90 -21.28 -1.84 -17.76
N PHE A 91 -22.15 -2.81 -17.44
CA PHE A 91 -23.53 -2.85 -17.92
C PHE A 91 -24.35 -1.65 -17.41
N LEU A 92 -24.22 -1.29 -16.14
CA LEU A 92 -24.89 -0.10 -15.60
C LEU A 92 -24.40 1.19 -16.28
N LYS A 93 -23.10 1.30 -16.59
CA LYS A 93 -22.55 2.43 -17.37
C LYS A 93 -23.11 2.47 -18.80
N SER A 94 -23.27 1.32 -19.46
CA SER A 94 -23.71 1.26 -20.86
C SER A 94 -25.19 1.59 -21.04
N MET A 95 -26.03 1.31 -20.05
CA MET A 95 -27.45 1.68 -20.06
C MET A 95 -27.73 3.17 -19.80
N GLY A 96 -26.70 4.02 -19.70
CA GLY A 96 -26.88 5.42 -19.35
C GLY A 96 -27.39 5.64 -17.92
N LEU A 97 -27.49 4.57 -17.10
CA LEU A 97 -27.61 4.62 -15.65
C LEU A 97 -26.26 5.00 -15.03
N GLN A 98 -25.58 5.96 -15.65
CA GLN A 98 -24.60 6.78 -14.98
C GLN A 98 -25.38 7.55 -13.93
N PHE A 99 -25.45 7.00 -12.71
CA PHE A 99 -25.43 7.86 -11.55
C PHE A 99 -24.14 8.62 -11.68
N ASN A 100 -24.24 9.81 -12.29
CA ASN A 100 -23.13 10.73 -12.41
C ASN A 100 -22.37 10.69 -11.08
N ILE A 101 -21.05 10.75 -11.16
CA ILE A 101 -20.28 11.27 -10.05
C ILE A 101 -20.25 12.78 -10.31
N PRO A 102 -21.30 13.58 -10.01
CA PRO A 102 -21.09 15.00 -9.87
C PRO A 102 -20.26 15.12 -8.60
N ASN A 103 -19.00 15.58 -8.69
CA ASN A 103 -18.20 16.04 -7.55
C ASN A 103 -18.66 15.46 -6.18
N SER A 104 -18.42 14.16 -5.95
CA SER A 104 -18.47 13.45 -4.67
C SER A 104 -19.48 13.94 -3.58
N ASN A 105 -20.77 14.15 -3.89
CA ASN A 105 -21.75 14.59 -2.88
C ASN A 105 -22.87 13.57 -2.56
N SER A 106 -22.79 12.30 -2.96
CA SER A 106 -23.80 11.29 -2.59
C SER A 106 -23.44 10.54 -1.29
N ARG A 107 -24.08 10.98 -0.20
CA ARG A 107 -24.56 10.25 0.99
C ARG A 107 -23.69 9.07 1.50
N ARG A 108 -22.49 9.37 2.00
CA ARG A 108 -22.10 8.89 3.35
C ARG A 108 -22.76 9.86 4.36
N LEU A 109 -22.92 9.51 5.64
CA LEU A 109 -23.33 10.50 6.64
C LEU A 109 -22.28 11.62 6.66
N LEU A 110 -22.55 12.69 5.92
CA LEU A 110 -21.75 13.90 5.88
C LEU A 110 -22.26 14.81 6.99
N GLY A 111 -21.36 15.52 7.67
CA GLY A 111 -21.74 16.62 8.54
C GLY A 111 -22.34 17.77 7.72
N GLU A 112 -22.89 18.78 8.41
CA GLU A 112 -23.44 19.99 7.79
C GLU A 112 -22.42 20.74 6.90
N ASP A 113 -21.13 20.44 7.08
CA ASP A 113 -20.00 21.01 6.33
C ASP A 113 -19.62 20.22 5.05
N GLY A 114 -20.35 19.15 4.72
CA GLY A 114 -20.13 18.35 3.51
C GLY A 114 -18.96 17.36 3.60
N PHE A 115 -18.39 17.11 4.78
CA PHE A 115 -17.33 16.12 5.03
C PHE A 115 -17.86 14.91 5.83
N PRO A 116 -17.25 13.71 5.75
CA PRO A 116 -17.68 12.56 6.53
C PRO A 116 -17.74 12.88 8.04
N THR A 117 -18.76 12.40 8.74
CA THR A 117 -18.96 12.70 10.18
C THR A 117 -17.79 12.25 11.07
N TRP A 118 -16.99 11.26 10.63
CA TRP A 118 -15.78 10.85 11.33
C TRP A 118 -14.57 11.76 11.09
N PHE A 119 -14.69 12.75 10.19
CA PHE A 119 -13.59 13.60 9.75
C PHE A 119 -13.88 15.09 9.98
N SER A 120 -13.47 15.57 11.15
CA SER A 120 -13.81 16.91 11.62
C SER A 120 -13.05 18.02 10.88
N GLY A 121 -13.54 19.26 10.99
CA GLY A 121 -12.82 20.44 10.50
C GLY A 121 -11.46 20.68 11.16
N ALA A 122 -11.26 20.16 12.38
CA ALA A 122 -9.95 20.16 13.03
C ALA A 122 -8.99 19.21 12.30
N ASP A 123 -9.42 17.97 12.03
CA ASP A 123 -8.62 16.97 11.31
C ASP A 123 -8.17 17.45 9.92
N ARG A 124 -9.07 18.17 9.22
CA ARG A 124 -8.77 18.84 7.95
C ARG A 124 -7.61 19.82 8.07
N LYS A 125 -7.65 20.71 9.08
CA LYS A 125 -6.61 21.71 9.33
C LYS A 125 -5.28 21.05 9.70
N LEU A 126 -5.31 19.96 10.48
CA LEU A 126 -4.12 19.20 10.85
C LEU A 126 -3.43 18.60 9.62
N LEU A 127 -4.19 18.03 8.69
CA LEU A 127 -3.64 17.35 7.51
C LEU A 127 -3.19 18.34 6.43
N ALA A 128 -3.92 19.44 6.22
CA ALA A 128 -3.58 20.49 5.26
C ALA A 128 -2.41 21.40 5.69
N ALA A 129 -2.13 21.53 6.99
CA ALA A 129 -1.05 22.37 7.47
C ALA A 129 0.34 21.83 7.04
N GLN A 130 1.26 22.73 6.66
CA GLN A 130 2.68 22.35 6.44
C GLN A 130 3.38 21.94 7.74
N GLY A 131 2.84 22.34 8.91
CA GLY A 131 3.16 21.79 10.23
C GLY A 131 2.09 20.84 10.75
N ASN A 132 2.15 20.52 12.04
CA ASN A 132 1.20 19.63 12.72
C ASN A 132 -0.06 20.37 13.23
N GLY A 133 -0.45 21.49 12.62
CA GLY A 133 -1.63 22.28 13.01
C GLY A 133 -1.69 22.64 14.51
N ASN A 134 -2.84 23.16 14.97
CA ASN A 134 -3.14 23.40 16.40
C ASN A 134 -4.22 22.43 16.90
N VAL A 135 -4.25 21.19 16.39
CA VAL A 135 -5.26 20.21 16.80
C VAL A 135 -4.84 19.53 18.09
N LYS A 136 -5.73 19.57 19.08
CA LYS A 136 -5.53 18.91 20.37
C LYS A 136 -5.53 17.38 20.16
N PRO A 137 -4.41 16.68 20.39
CA PRO A 137 -4.38 15.22 20.29
C PRO A 137 -5.16 14.58 21.44
N ASN A 138 -5.69 13.37 21.21
CA ASN A 138 -6.29 12.54 22.26
C ASN A 138 -5.22 11.91 23.15
N ALA A 139 -4.09 11.53 22.56
CA ALA A 139 -2.94 10.94 23.24
C ALA A 139 -1.64 11.65 22.84
N VAL A 140 -0.77 11.94 23.82
CA VAL A 140 0.60 12.43 23.58
C VAL A 140 1.61 11.39 24.04
N VAL A 141 2.50 10.98 23.14
CA VAL A 141 3.60 10.06 23.40
C VAL A 141 4.92 10.82 23.45
N ALA A 142 5.68 10.68 24.54
CA ALA A 142 6.99 11.30 24.69
C ALA A 142 7.91 10.45 25.58
N GLN A 143 9.12 10.15 25.11
CA GLN A 143 10.09 9.35 25.87
C GLN A 143 10.67 10.12 27.07
N ASP A 144 10.68 11.46 27.00
CA ASP A 144 11.17 12.37 28.05
C ASP A 144 10.20 12.56 29.23
N GLY A 145 9.02 11.93 29.19
CA GLY A 145 7.99 12.05 30.22
C GLY A 145 7.09 13.28 30.09
N SER A 146 7.25 14.12 29.07
CA SER A 146 6.42 15.30 28.80
C SER A 146 5.08 14.99 28.11
N GLY A 147 4.75 13.71 27.96
CA GLY A 147 3.52 13.18 27.35
C GLY A 147 2.77 12.27 28.31
N GLN A 148 1.58 11.82 27.90
CA GLN A 148 0.76 10.89 28.67
C GLN A 148 1.31 9.46 28.63
N PHE A 149 1.97 9.08 27.53
CA PHE A 149 2.53 7.75 27.31
C PHE A 149 4.00 7.83 26.93
N LYS A 150 4.77 6.79 27.29
CA LYS A 150 6.19 6.66 26.87
C LYS A 150 6.35 5.91 25.54
N THR A 151 5.38 5.08 25.17
CA THR A 151 5.40 4.24 23.96
C THR A 151 4.14 4.47 23.13
N ILE A 152 4.26 4.23 21.82
CA ILE A 152 3.17 4.35 20.86
C ILE A 152 2.15 3.23 21.10
N SER A 153 2.62 2.02 21.40
CA SER A 153 1.76 0.87 21.71
C SER A 153 0.87 1.14 22.93
N ALA A 154 1.37 1.83 23.96
CA ALA A 154 0.56 2.19 25.13
C ALA A 154 -0.53 3.21 24.78
N ALA A 155 -0.23 4.19 23.91
CA ALA A 155 -1.24 5.13 23.43
C ALA A 155 -2.32 4.44 22.59
N ILE A 156 -1.95 3.48 21.73
CA ILE A 156 -2.90 2.69 20.96
C ILE A 156 -3.76 1.79 21.87
N ALA A 157 -3.16 1.19 22.91
CA ALA A 157 -3.90 0.39 23.89
C ALA A 157 -4.94 1.22 24.67
N ALA A 158 -4.72 2.52 24.81
CA ALA A 158 -5.66 3.46 25.44
C ALA A 158 -6.78 3.95 24.51
N TYR A 159 -6.94 3.33 23.32
CA TYR A 159 -8.04 3.64 22.41
C TYR A 159 -9.41 3.42 23.09
N PRO A 160 -10.31 4.43 23.11
CA PRO A 160 -11.58 4.31 23.81
C PRO A 160 -12.62 3.52 23.01
N SER A 161 -13.31 2.58 23.67
CA SER A 161 -14.30 1.69 23.04
C SER A 161 -15.53 2.40 22.47
N ASN A 162 -15.84 3.61 22.93
CA ASN A 162 -16.98 4.43 22.53
C ASN A 162 -16.58 5.69 21.73
N LEU A 163 -15.36 5.72 21.16
CA LEU A 163 -14.89 6.87 20.40
C LEU A 163 -15.82 7.18 19.22
N LYS A 164 -16.26 8.43 19.14
CA LYS A 164 -16.88 8.97 17.93
C LYS A 164 -15.83 9.79 17.16
N GLY A 165 -15.58 9.40 15.92
CA GLY A 165 -14.61 10.08 15.05
C GLY A 165 -13.21 9.50 15.12
N ARG A 166 -12.19 10.37 15.06
CA ARG A 166 -10.78 10.02 14.86
C ARG A 166 -10.00 10.03 16.17
N TYR A 167 -9.17 9.00 16.40
CA TYR A 167 -8.26 8.94 17.54
C TYR A 167 -6.90 9.50 17.17
N ILE A 168 -6.58 10.68 17.67
CA ILE A 168 -5.38 11.43 17.30
C ILE A 168 -4.27 11.17 18.32
N ILE A 169 -3.17 10.60 17.87
CA ILE A 169 -1.97 10.33 18.65
C ILE A 169 -0.85 11.25 18.14
N TYR A 170 -0.38 12.15 19.01
CA TYR A 170 0.83 12.92 18.77
C TYR A 170 2.03 12.18 19.36
N VAL A 171 3.03 11.90 18.53
CA VAL A 171 4.28 11.26 18.94
C VAL A 171 5.41 12.26 18.82
N LYS A 172 5.96 12.70 19.95
CA LYS A 172 7.07 13.66 19.96
C LYS A 172 8.33 13.11 19.30
N ALA A 173 9.31 13.97 19.04
CA ALA A 173 10.62 13.57 18.56
C ALA A 173 11.25 12.53 19.48
N GLY A 174 11.80 11.48 18.89
CA GLY A 174 12.33 10.33 19.59
C GLY A 174 12.53 9.13 18.67
N THR A 175 13.32 8.16 19.11
CA THR A 175 13.46 6.86 18.45
C THR A 175 12.80 5.80 19.32
N TYR A 176 11.64 5.35 18.86
CA TYR A 176 10.76 4.41 19.53
C TYR A 176 11.11 2.99 19.07
N ARG A 177 11.84 2.26 19.91
CA ARG A 177 12.24 0.87 19.67
C ARG A 177 11.12 -0.07 20.14
N GLU A 178 10.10 -0.23 19.32
CA GLU A 178 8.93 -1.06 19.61
C GLU A 178 8.32 -1.62 18.32
N TYR A 179 7.60 -2.74 18.44
CA TYR A 179 6.80 -3.31 17.37
C TYR A 179 5.34 -2.91 17.61
N VAL A 180 4.76 -2.15 16.68
CA VAL A 180 3.45 -1.51 16.87
C VAL A 180 2.42 -2.12 15.94
N THR A 181 1.25 -2.46 16.48
CA THR A 181 0.08 -2.90 15.71
C THR A 181 -1.12 -2.02 16.03
N VAL A 182 -1.69 -1.41 14.99
CA VAL A 182 -3.03 -0.79 15.04
C VAL A 182 -4.02 -1.79 14.48
N ASP A 183 -4.54 -2.66 15.36
CA ASP A 183 -5.46 -3.74 14.98
C ASP A 183 -6.83 -3.23 14.52
N LYS A 184 -7.56 -4.09 13.81
CA LYS A 184 -8.84 -3.79 13.16
C LYS A 184 -9.91 -3.19 14.09
N ASN A 185 -9.82 -3.40 15.41
CA ASN A 185 -10.79 -2.90 16.39
C ASN A 185 -10.55 -1.42 16.77
N LYS A 186 -9.54 -0.77 16.19
CA LYS A 186 -9.15 0.63 16.45
C LYS A 186 -9.24 1.47 15.18
N PRO A 187 -10.42 1.58 14.53
CA PRO A 187 -10.55 2.30 13.26
C PRO A 187 -10.25 3.79 13.43
N ASN A 188 -9.99 4.47 12.31
CA ASN A 188 -9.80 5.93 12.29
C ASN A 188 -8.70 6.44 13.23
N VAL A 189 -7.65 5.67 13.48
CA VAL A 189 -6.46 6.19 14.18
C VAL A 189 -5.69 7.14 13.26
N PHE A 190 -5.25 8.26 13.80
CA PHE A 190 -4.32 9.18 13.16
C PHE A 190 -3.11 9.42 14.05
N ILE A 191 -1.94 8.98 13.59
CA ILE A 191 -0.66 9.23 14.23
C ILE A 191 0.09 10.34 13.50
N TYR A 192 0.60 11.33 14.23
CA TYR A 192 1.55 12.28 13.66
C TYR A 192 2.79 12.49 14.52
N GLY A 193 3.92 12.72 13.86
CA GLY A 193 5.22 12.96 14.49
C GLY A 193 5.76 14.39 14.30
N ASP A 194 6.86 14.73 14.96
CA ASP A 194 7.57 16.01 14.80
C ASP A 194 8.39 16.12 13.51
N GLY A 195 8.29 15.12 12.64
CA GLY A 195 8.98 15.05 11.36
C GLY A 195 9.50 13.63 11.11
N PRO A 196 9.53 13.18 9.84
CA PRO A 196 9.85 11.79 9.49
C PRO A 196 11.30 11.37 9.75
N ARG A 197 12.17 12.31 10.14
CA ARG A 197 13.55 12.05 10.59
C ARG A 197 13.77 12.32 12.08
N LYS A 198 12.74 12.79 12.79
CA LYS A 198 12.79 13.17 14.21
C LYS A 198 11.99 12.21 15.08
N THR A 199 10.82 11.79 14.60
CA THR A 199 9.99 10.76 15.23
C THR A 199 10.09 9.49 14.40
N ILE A 200 10.73 8.45 14.95
CA ILE A 200 11.04 7.21 14.23
C ILE A 200 10.59 6.02 15.07
N VAL A 201 9.78 5.13 14.49
CA VAL A 201 9.52 3.79 15.03
C VAL A 201 10.49 2.82 14.37
N THR A 202 11.22 2.03 15.15
CA THR A 202 12.30 1.19 14.65
C THR A 202 12.29 -0.22 15.24
N GLY A 203 12.56 -1.20 14.38
CA GLY A 203 12.72 -2.61 14.71
C GLY A 203 13.83 -3.25 13.88
N SER A 204 14.03 -4.55 14.03
CA SER A 204 15.08 -5.31 13.34
C SER A 204 14.73 -6.77 13.06
N LYS A 205 13.44 -7.16 13.20
CA LYS A 205 12.97 -8.50 12.85
C LYS A 205 13.19 -8.77 11.36
N SER A 206 13.54 -9.99 11.03
CA SER A 206 13.87 -10.40 9.67
C SER A 206 13.73 -11.90 9.46
N PHE A 207 13.57 -12.33 8.20
CA PHE A 207 13.51 -13.74 7.87
C PHE A 207 14.82 -14.46 8.24
N ALA A 208 15.97 -13.91 7.82
CA ALA A 208 17.26 -14.59 7.98
C ALA A 208 17.69 -14.81 9.43
N LYS A 209 17.41 -13.81 10.29
CA LYS A 209 17.90 -13.81 11.69
C LYS A 209 16.89 -14.41 12.67
N ASP A 210 15.59 -14.28 12.39
CA ASP A 210 14.53 -14.65 13.34
C ASP A 210 13.70 -15.86 12.86
N GLY A 211 13.88 -16.34 11.63
CA GLY A 211 13.09 -17.43 11.07
C GLY A 211 11.61 -17.10 10.89
N LEU A 212 11.27 -15.81 10.86
CA LEU A 212 9.89 -15.31 10.76
C LEU A 212 9.47 -15.21 9.29
N GLY A 213 8.23 -15.60 9.00
CA GLY A 213 7.61 -15.27 7.70
C GLY A 213 7.61 -13.75 7.48
N THR A 214 7.85 -13.32 6.24
CA THR A 214 8.04 -11.90 5.87
C THR A 214 7.03 -10.96 6.52
N TRP A 215 5.75 -11.30 6.50
CA TRP A 215 4.67 -10.43 7.01
C TRP A 215 4.74 -10.17 8.53
N LYS A 216 5.33 -11.10 9.32
CA LYS A 216 5.55 -10.96 10.77
C LYS A 216 6.82 -10.16 11.11
N THR A 217 7.65 -9.83 10.14
CA THR A 217 8.87 -9.02 10.35
C THR A 217 8.60 -7.52 10.50
N ALA A 218 7.36 -7.08 10.20
CA ALA A 218 6.97 -5.69 10.20
C ALA A 218 7.25 -4.97 11.53
N THR A 219 7.93 -3.83 11.46
CA THR A 219 8.14 -2.94 12.61
C THR A 219 6.84 -2.24 13.01
N PHE A 220 6.08 -1.75 12.02
CA PHE A 220 4.79 -1.12 12.23
C PHE A 220 3.73 -1.79 11.35
N VAL A 221 2.57 -2.07 11.93
CA VAL A 221 1.42 -2.71 11.29
C VAL A 221 0.20 -1.79 11.41
N ALA A 222 -0.40 -1.44 10.26
CA ALA A 222 -1.67 -0.73 10.17
C ALA A 222 -2.75 -1.61 9.55
N GLU A 223 -3.65 -2.13 10.39
CA GLU A 223 -4.75 -3.03 9.98
C GLU A 223 -6.12 -2.36 10.08
N ALA A 224 -6.29 -1.38 10.98
CA ALA A 224 -7.56 -0.70 11.17
C ALA A 224 -7.88 0.28 10.03
N ASP A 225 -9.06 0.16 9.42
CA ASP A 225 -9.47 1.02 8.31
C ASP A 225 -9.48 2.51 8.68
N GLY A 226 -9.16 3.37 7.71
CA GLY A 226 -9.08 4.82 7.89
C GLY A 226 -7.85 5.30 8.66
N PHE A 227 -6.82 4.45 8.76
CA PHE A 227 -5.55 4.80 9.40
C PHE A 227 -4.84 5.92 8.65
N ILE A 228 -4.35 6.90 9.40
CA ILE A 228 -3.54 7.99 8.85
C ILE A 228 -2.22 8.09 9.61
N ALA A 229 -1.13 8.27 8.88
CA ALA A 229 0.16 8.64 9.43
C ALA A 229 0.66 9.94 8.79
N LYS A 230 1.20 10.85 9.60
CA LYS A 230 1.83 12.09 9.10
C LYS A 230 3.17 12.36 9.79
N SER A 231 4.17 12.79 9.02
CA SER A 231 5.42 13.31 9.58
C SER A 231 6.14 12.35 10.55
N ILE A 232 6.12 11.04 10.26
CA ILE A 232 6.73 9.99 11.08
C ILE A 232 7.53 9.01 10.21
N GLY A 233 8.61 8.45 10.78
CA GLY A 233 9.45 7.44 10.14
C GLY A 233 9.16 6.03 10.66
N PHE A 234 9.14 5.06 9.75
CA PHE A 234 9.06 3.61 10.01
C PHE A 234 10.34 2.97 9.50
N GLN A 235 11.03 2.20 10.34
CA GLN A 235 12.34 1.68 10.00
C GLN A 235 12.52 0.23 10.43
N ASN A 236 13.06 -0.58 9.51
CA ASN A 236 13.63 -1.87 9.86
C ASN A 236 15.15 -1.84 9.66
N THR A 237 15.89 -2.17 10.72
CA THR A 237 17.36 -2.08 10.79
C THR A 237 18.06 -3.42 10.65
N ALA A 238 17.36 -4.49 10.25
CA ALA A 238 17.95 -5.81 10.06
C ALA A 238 19.16 -5.82 9.11
N GLY A 239 19.19 -4.90 8.15
CA GLY A 239 20.25 -4.79 7.15
C GLY A 239 20.00 -5.69 5.93
N PRO A 240 20.84 -5.59 4.89
CA PRO A 240 20.71 -6.43 3.69
C PRO A 240 20.96 -7.92 4.00
N ASP A 241 21.76 -8.23 5.03
CA ASP A 241 21.98 -9.59 5.55
C ASP A 241 20.76 -10.16 6.29
N GLY A 242 19.78 -9.33 6.64
CA GLY A 242 18.51 -9.79 7.22
C GLY A 242 17.58 -10.48 6.21
N HIS A 243 17.87 -10.38 4.91
CA HIS A 243 16.93 -10.69 3.84
C HIS A 243 15.60 -9.94 4.07
N GLN A 244 14.44 -10.60 3.94
CA GLN A 244 13.12 -9.98 4.08
C GLN A 244 12.95 -9.36 5.47
N ALA A 245 12.72 -8.04 5.53
CA ALA A 245 12.62 -7.29 6.78
C ALA A 245 11.74 -6.04 6.62
N VAL A 246 10.46 -6.16 6.96
CA VAL A 246 9.44 -5.14 6.70
C VAL A 246 9.54 -3.98 7.70
N ALA A 247 9.56 -2.75 7.19
CA ALA A 247 9.47 -1.54 8.02
C ALA A 247 8.01 -1.17 8.31
N LEU A 248 7.16 -1.22 7.27
CA LEU A 248 5.74 -0.90 7.37
C LEU A 248 4.90 -1.93 6.61
N ARG A 249 3.92 -2.53 7.30
CA ARG A 249 2.89 -3.39 6.70
C ARG A 249 1.53 -2.72 6.83
N VAL A 250 0.77 -2.69 5.74
CA VAL A 250 -0.53 -2.03 5.68
C VAL A 250 -1.58 -2.94 5.04
N SER A 251 -2.67 -3.18 5.76
CA SER A 251 -3.90 -3.81 5.25
C SER A 251 -5.16 -3.00 5.58
N SER A 252 -4.96 -1.80 6.15
CA SER A 252 -5.99 -0.78 6.40
C SER A 252 -6.54 -0.21 5.10
N ASP A 253 -7.86 -0.27 4.91
CA ASP A 253 -8.52 0.38 3.79
C ASP A 253 -8.57 1.89 3.96
N MET A 254 -8.57 2.60 2.84
CA MET A 254 -8.61 4.06 2.80
C MET A 254 -7.52 4.69 3.70
N SER A 255 -6.34 4.08 3.73
CA SER A 255 -5.21 4.53 4.55
C SER A 255 -4.38 5.59 3.84
N VAL A 256 -3.90 6.58 4.62
CA VAL A 256 -3.16 7.73 4.09
C VAL A 256 -1.84 7.94 4.83
N PHE A 257 -0.75 8.07 4.09
CA PHE A 257 0.59 8.36 4.63
C PHE A 257 1.12 9.66 4.02
N LEU A 258 1.33 10.69 4.86
CA LEU A 258 1.75 12.02 4.42
C LEU A 258 3.09 12.44 5.02
N ASN A 259 4.05 12.83 4.19
CA ASN A 259 5.38 13.24 4.65
C ASN A 259 6.02 12.17 5.57
N CYS A 260 5.77 10.89 5.30
CA CYS A 260 6.31 9.78 6.06
C CYS A 260 7.63 9.30 5.47
N ARG A 261 8.36 8.50 6.23
CA ARG A 261 9.57 7.84 5.75
C ARG A 261 9.52 6.35 6.07
N MET A 262 9.84 5.52 5.08
CA MET A 262 9.94 4.08 5.23
C MET A 262 11.35 3.68 4.83
N ASP A 263 12.15 3.23 5.79
CA ASP A 263 13.55 2.83 5.55
C ASP A 263 13.77 1.36 5.88
N GLY A 264 14.29 0.62 4.91
CA GLY A 264 14.72 -0.77 5.07
C GLY A 264 15.76 -1.14 4.03
N TYR A 265 15.87 -2.45 3.75
CA TYR A 265 16.64 -3.00 2.64
C TYR A 265 15.68 -3.82 1.78
N GLN A 266 15.69 -5.15 1.92
CA GLN A 266 14.75 -6.02 1.23
C GLN A 266 13.36 -5.96 1.90
N ASP A 267 12.30 -5.87 1.10
CA ASP A 267 10.89 -5.90 1.53
C ASP A 267 10.48 -4.75 2.46
N THR A 268 10.92 -3.52 2.20
CA THR A 268 10.72 -2.37 3.10
C THR A 268 9.25 -2.01 3.37
N LEU A 269 8.44 -1.88 2.31
CA LEU A 269 7.02 -1.52 2.39
C LEU A 269 6.16 -2.64 1.84
N LEU A 270 5.36 -3.24 2.73
CA LEU A 270 4.35 -4.24 2.39
C LEU A 270 2.97 -3.57 2.29
N TYR A 271 2.54 -3.22 1.07
CA TYR A 271 1.16 -2.77 0.79
C TYR A 271 0.23 -4.00 0.69
N GLN A 272 0.06 -4.68 1.81
CA GLN A 272 -0.50 -6.03 1.89
C GLN A 272 -1.87 -6.18 1.23
N ALA A 273 -2.84 -5.32 1.58
CA ALA A 273 -4.22 -5.43 1.09
C ALA A 273 -4.92 -4.07 1.08
N LYS A 274 -6.09 -4.03 0.41
CA LYS A 274 -7.01 -2.87 0.35
C LYS A 274 -6.40 -1.60 -0.28
N ARG A 275 -7.10 -0.46 -0.19
CA ARG A 275 -6.72 0.80 -0.87
C ARG A 275 -5.84 1.67 0.02
N GLN A 276 -4.71 2.13 -0.53
CA GLN A 276 -3.68 2.83 0.23
C GLN A 276 -3.11 4.01 -0.58
N PHE A 277 -2.92 5.16 0.06
CA PHE A 277 -2.36 6.36 -0.57
C PHE A 277 -1.14 6.89 0.18
N TYR A 278 -0.03 7.06 -0.54
CA TYR A 278 1.22 7.57 0.00
C TYR A 278 1.59 8.87 -0.72
N ARG A 279 1.89 9.93 0.02
CA ARG A 279 2.28 11.20 -0.58
C ARG A 279 3.40 11.91 0.16
N ASN A 280 4.31 12.50 -0.62
CA ASN A 280 5.50 13.20 -0.12
C ASN A 280 6.34 12.29 0.79
N CYS A 281 6.29 10.99 0.56
CA CYS A 281 7.02 10.03 1.36
C CYS A 281 8.46 9.88 0.83
N VAL A 282 9.33 9.38 1.70
CA VAL A 282 10.63 8.83 1.30
C VAL A 282 10.60 7.33 1.55
N ILE A 283 10.77 6.52 0.51
CA ILE A 283 10.77 5.05 0.63
C ILE A 283 12.12 4.55 0.15
N SER A 284 12.87 3.85 1.00
CA SER A 284 14.22 3.39 0.68
C SER A 284 14.44 1.90 0.92
N GLY A 285 15.08 1.22 -0.02
CA GLY A 285 15.38 -0.20 0.06
C GLY A 285 16.18 -0.74 -1.12
N THR A 286 16.25 -2.07 -1.25
CA THR A 286 17.11 -2.76 -2.25
C THR A 286 16.30 -3.70 -3.14
N VAL A 287 15.98 -4.89 -2.65
CA VAL A 287 15.26 -5.96 -3.34
C VAL A 287 13.79 -5.86 -2.95
N ASP A 288 12.91 -5.79 -3.95
CA ASP A 288 11.44 -5.86 -3.81
C ASP A 288 10.89 -4.91 -2.74
N PHE A 289 11.51 -3.74 -2.59
CA PHE A 289 11.31 -2.96 -1.37
C PHE A 289 9.96 -2.23 -1.32
N ILE A 290 9.19 -2.25 -2.41
CA ILE A 290 7.77 -1.90 -2.46
C ILE A 290 7.02 -3.10 -3.05
N PHE A 291 6.35 -3.87 -2.20
CA PHE A 291 5.72 -5.14 -2.59
C PHE A 291 4.40 -5.35 -1.86
N GLY A 292 3.54 -6.22 -2.40
CA GLY A 292 2.25 -6.51 -1.79
C GLY A 292 1.18 -6.88 -2.81
N TYR A 293 -0.06 -6.97 -2.32
CA TYR A 293 -1.21 -7.43 -3.10
C TYR A 293 -2.36 -6.41 -3.15
N GLY A 294 -2.24 -5.30 -2.40
CA GLY A 294 -3.25 -4.26 -2.31
C GLY A 294 -3.28 -3.32 -3.52
N ALA A 295 -4.17 -2.31 -3.44
CA ALA A 295 -4.24 -1.22 -4.41
C ALA A 295 -3.54 0.01 -3.83
N ALA A 296 -2.34 0.34 -4.33
CA ALA A 296 -1.52 1.42 -3.77
C ALA A 296 -1.17 2.47 -4.83
N VAL A 297 -1.34 3.75 -4.47
CA VAL A 297 -0.80 4.88 -5.24
C VAL A 297 0.23 5.63 -4.39
N ILE A 298 1.47 5.66 -4.88
CA ILE A 298 2.57 6.43 -4.31
C ILE A 298 2.77 7.66 -5.17
N GLN A 299 2.46 8.84 -4.62
CA GLN A 299 2.42 10.08 -5.37
C GLN A 299 3.40 11.12 -4.83
N ASN A 300 4.06 11.87 -5.73
CA ASN A 300 4.93 12.99 -5.37
C ASN A 300 5.97 12.63 -4.29
N SER A 301 6.55 11.44 -4.39
CA SER A 301 7.42 10.85 -3.37
C SER A 301 8.82 10.61 -3.91
N LEU A 302 9.79 10.47 -3.00
CA LEU A 302 11.16 10.12 -3.32
C LEU A 302 11.38 8.63 -3.03
N ILE A 303 11.72 7.89 -4.06
CA ILE A 303 12.04 6.47 -4.01
C ILE A 303 13.57 6.35 -4.10
N VAL A 304 14.20 5.87 -3.03
CA VAL A 304 15.66 5.84 -2.88
C VAL A 304 16.16 4.40 -2.93
N VAL A 305 16.83 4.04 -4.01
CA VAL A 305 17.42 2.71 -4.18
C VAL A 305 18.77 2.66 -3.47
N ARG A 306 18.90 1.72 -2.55
CA ARG A 306 20.09 1.58 -1.69
C ARG A 306 21.10 0.63 -2.31
N ARG A 307 22.32 0.64 -1.78
CA ARG A 307 23.36 -0.33 -2.13
C ARG A 307 22.97 -1.69 -1.51
N PRO A 308 22.77 -2.75 -2.31
CA PRO A 308 22.49 -4.09 -1.81
C PRO A 308 23.78 -4.81 -1.40
N ASN A 309 23.67 -6.07 -0.99
CA ASN A 309 24.84 -6.92 -0.80
C ASN A 309 25.54 -7.22 -2.12
N ALA A 310 26.78 -7.70 -2.02
CA ALA A 310 27.52 -8.18 -3.20
C ALA A 310 26.71 -9.27 -3.93
N ASN A 311 26.78 -9.26 -5.27
CA ASN A 311 26.10 -10.20 -6.15
C ASN A 311 24.55 -10.15 -6.11
N GLN A 312 23.97 -9.13 -5.46
CA GLN A 312 22.54 -8.84 -5.57
C GLN A 312 22.28 -7.78 -6.63
N GLN A 313 21.01 -7.72 -7.03
CA GLN A 313 20.44 -6.68 -7.87
C GLN A 313 19.31 -5.98 -7.11
N ASN A 314 18.95 -4.78 -7.55
CA ASN A 314 17.84 -4.04 -6.96
C ASN A 314 16.58 -4.17 -7.82
N THR A 315 15.43 -4.24 -7.15
CA THR A 315 14.10 -4.19 -7.75
C THR A 315 13.25 -3.24 -6.95
N VAL A 316 12.75 -2.19 -7.61
CA VAL A 316 11.93 -1.19 -6.91
C VAL A 316 10.59 -1.79 -6.49
N THR A 317 9.94 -2.56 -7.36
CA THR A 317 8.63 -3.13 -7.09
C THR A 317 8.58 -4.65 -7.27
N ALA A 318 7.69 -5.28 -6.50
CA ALA A 318 7.29 -6.67 -6.68
C ALA A 318 5.79 -6.82 -6.40
N ASP A 319 4.97 -6.55 -7.42
CA ASP A 319 3.52 -6.63 -7.26
C ASP A 319 3.03 -8.08 -7.29
N GLY A 320 2.23 -8.44 -6.29
CA GLY A 320 1.74 -9.77 -5.99
C GLY A 320 0.34 -10.07 -6.50
N ARG A 321 -0.23 -9.27 -7.41
CA ARG A 321 -1.57 -9.58 -7.95
C ARG A 321 -1.60 -10.96 -8.63
N LYS A 322 -2.38 -11.89 -8.08
CA LYS A 322 -2.48 -13.27 -8.57
C LYS A 322 -3.70 -13.55 -9.44
N GLU A 323 -4.78 -12.80 -9.30
CA GLU A 323 -6.01 -13.05 -10.06
C GLU A 323 -6.32 -11.90 -11.03
N ASN A 324 -6.90 -12.24 -12.18
CA ASN A 324 -7.07 -11.30 -13.29
C ASN A 324 -8.15 -10.25 -13.04
N HIS A 325 -9.18 -10.53 -12.24
CA HIS A 325 -10.28 -9.59 -11.99
C HIS A 325 -10.10 -8.79 -10.69
N ALA A 326 -9.08 -9.10 -9.87
CA ALA A 326 -8.71 -8.27 -8.73
C ALA A 326 -8.38 -6.84 -9.18
N THR A 327 -8.88 -5.81 -8.51
CA THR A 327 -8.67 -4.40 -8.91
C THR A 327 -7.37 -3.80 -8.36
N THR A 328 -6.49 -4.65 -7.83
CA THR A 328 -5.27 -4.28 -7.11
C THR A 328 -4.05 -4.01 -8.00
N GLY A 329 -2.96 -3.54 -7.41
CA GLY A 329 -1.75 -3.19 -8.13
C GLY A 329 -1.08 -1.95 -7.55
N LEU A 330 0.10 -1.65 -8.07
CA LEU A 330 0.91 -0.52 -7.63
C LEU A 330 1.01 0.56 -8.71
N VAL A 331 0.78 1.80 -8.31
CA VAL A 331 1.00 2.97 -9.17
C VAL A 331 2.01 3.91 -8.52
N ILE A 332 3.11 4.17 -9.22
CA ILE A 332 4.10 5.19 -8.87
C ILE A 332 3.85 6.41 -9.76
N HIS A 333 3.38 7.51 -9.16
CA HIS A 333 2.87 8.66 -9.89
C HIS A 333 3.58 9.97 -9.50
N ASN A 334 4.23 10.62 -10.47
CA ASN A 334 4.95 11.87 -10.24
C ASN A 334 6.01 11.75 -9.13
N CYS A 335 6.70 10.62 -9.06
CA CYS A 335 7.75 10.35 -8.10
C CYS A 335 9.14 10.60 -8.71
N ARG A 336 10.19 10.49 -7.88
CA ARG A 336 11.58 10.46 -8.33
C ARG A 336 12.22 9.16 -7.85
N ILE A 337 12.81 8.39 -8.74
CA ILE A 337 13.57 7.17 -8.43
C ILE A 337 15.05 7.49 -8.57
N VAL A 338 15.78 7.47 -7.45
CA VAL A 338 17.18 7.90 -7.37
C VAL A 338 18.04 6.89 -6.61
N PRO A 339 19.34 6.80 -6.90
CA PRO A 339 20.25 6.02 -6.07
C PRO A 339 20.56 6.75 -4.75
N GLU A 340 20.80 6.02 -3.67
CA GLU A 340 21.43 6.59 -2.48
C GLU A 340 22.90 6.92 -2.77
N GLN A 341 23.49 7.82 -1.97
CA GLN A 341 24.89 8.25 -2.17
C GLN A 341 25.89 7.08 -2.23
N LYS A 342 25.70 6.05 -1.40
CA LYS A 342 26.57 4.86 -1.35
C LYS A 342 26.48 3.96 -2.59
N LEU A 343 25.39 4.06 -3.35
CA LEU A 343 25.20 3.34 -4.61
C LEU A 343 25.82 4.10 -5.79
N VAL A 344 25.94 5.44 -5.73
CA VAL A 344 26.36 6.29 -6.86
C VAL A 344 27.62 5.79 -7.58
N ALA A 345 28.66 5.40 -6.84
CA ALA A 345 29.93 4.95 -7.43
C ALA A 345 29.82 3.61 -8.19
N ASP A 346 28.88 2.75 -7.81
CA ASP A 346 28.69 1.41 -8.38
C ASP A 346 27.35 1.26 -9.11
N ARG A 347 26.62 2.36 -9.33
CA ARG A 347 25.24 2.36 -9.85
C ARG A 347 25.09 1.75 -11.24
N PHE A 348 26.16 1.70 -12.03
CA PHE A 348 26.19 1.04 -13.34
C PHE A 348 26.72 -0.40 -13.28
N LYS A 349 27.32 -0.81 -12.16
CA LYS A 349 27.80 -2.19 -11.94
C LYS A 349 26.74 -3.05 -11.26
N ILE A 350 25.94 -2.45 -10.39
CA ILE A 350 24.86 -3.11 -9.67
C ILE A 350 23.56 -2.86 -10.43
N PRO A 351 22.98 -3.87 -11.10
CA PRO A 351 21.79 -3.66 -11.90
C PRO A 351 20.59 -3.30 -11.01
N THR A 352 19.82 -2.29 -11.45
CA THR A 352 18.56 -1.89 -10.82
C THR A 352 17.44 -1.92 -11.85
N TYR A 353 16.33 -2.54 -11.47
CA TYR A 353 15.11 -2.64 -12.27
C TYR A 353 13.94 -1.93 -11.57
N LEU A 354 12.99 -1.47 -12.38
CA LEU A 354 11.73 -0.89 -11.94
C LEU A 354 10.87 -1.90 -11.18
N GLY A 355 10.96 -3.18 -11.52
CA GLY A 355 10.30 -4.24 -10.77
C GLY A 355 10.38 -5.61 -11.42
N ARG A 356 9.75 -6.59 -10.76
CA ARG A 356 9.62 -7.97 -11.21
C ARG A 356 8.30 -8.62 -10.79
N PRO A 357 7.72 -9.53 -11.61
CA PRO A 357 6.36 -10.01 -11.37
C PRO A 357 6.34 -11.09 -10.30
N TRP A 358 6.05 -10.74 -9.05
CA TRP A 358 6.00 -11.73 -7.97
C TRP A 358 4.89 -12.79 -8.21
N LYS A 359 3.78 -12.39 -8.83
CA LYS A 359 2.64 -13.27 -9.13
C LYS A 359 2.12 -13.09 -10.56
N GLN A 360 1.23 -14.00 -10.97
CA GLN A 360 0.81 -14.18 -12.36
C GLN A 360 0.27 -12.94 -13.05
N PHE A 361 -0.56 -12.15 -12.39
CA PHE A 361 -1.16 -10.94 -12.96
C PHE A 361 -0.59 -9.66 -12.35
N SER A 362 0.69 -9.72 -11.95
CA SER A 362 1.45 -8.61 -11.37
C SER A 362 1.19 -7.33 -12.16
N ARG A 363 0.77 -6.27 -11.47
CA ARG A 363 0.37 -5.01 -12.07
C ARG A 363 1.13 -3.85 -11.45
N THR A 364 1.99 -3.21 -12.23
CA THR A 364 2.73 -2.00 -11.81
C THR A 364 2.71 -0.97 -12.91
N VAL A 365 2.35 0.27 -12.56
CA VAL A 365 2.37 1.42 -13.47
C VAL A 365 3.27 2.50 -12.92
N ILE A 366 4.23 2.96 -13.72
CA ILE A 366 5.13 4.06 -13.37
C ILE A 366 4.88 5.21 -14.33
N MET A 367 4.32 6.31 -13.82
CA MET A 367 3.87 7.40 -14.65
C MET A 367 4.26 8.78 -14.14
N GLU A 368 4.50 9.70 -15.08
CA GLU A 368 4.92 11.09 -14.84
C GLU A 368 6.11 11.22 -13.89
N SER A 369 6.94 10.17 -13.78
CA SER A 369 7.99 10.06 -12.77
C SER A 369 9.37 10.31 -13.36
N GLU A 370 10.30 10.77 -12.54
CA GLU A 370 11.70 10.97 -12.91
C GLU A 370 12.52 9.74 -12.58
N LEU A 371 13.17 9.15 -13.59
CA LEU A 371 13.98 7.95 -13.49
C LEU A 371 15.45 8.32 -13.72
N ALA A 372 16.30 8.13 -12.70
CA ALA A 372 17.73 8.40 -12.82
C ALA A 372 18.45 7.39 -13.75
N ASP A 373 19.69 7.72 -14.12
CA ASP A 373 20.50 7.04 -15.16
C ASP A 373 20.82 5.56 -14.90
N PHE A 374 20.73 5.12 -13.65
CA PHE A 374 21.10 3.77 -13.21
C PHE A 374 20.04 2.68 -13.44
N ILE A 375 18.82 3.07 -13.86
CA ILE A 375 17.79 2.10 -14.23
C ILE A 375 18.24 1.37 -15.50
N GLN A 376 18.27 0.05 -15.45
CA GLN A 376 18.67 -0.78 -16.59
C GLN A 376 17.81 -0.46 -17.82
N PRO A 377 18.38 -0.43 -19.04
CA PRO A 377 17.61 -0.14 -20.26
C PRO A 377 16.41 -1.07 -20.46
N ALA A 378 16.54 -2.35 -20.06
CA ALA A 378 15.45 -3.34 -20.03
C ALA A 378 14.25 -2.89 -19.17
N GLY A 379 14.49 -2.06 -18.15
CA GLY A 379 13.50 -1.50 -17.22
C GLY A 379 13.02 -2.51 -16.20
N TRP A 380 12.51 -3.66 -16.66
CA TRP A 380 11.89 -4.70 -15.84
C TRP A 380 12.70 -5.98 -15.91
N MET A 381 12.65 -6.81 -14.86
CA MET A 381 13.30 -8.12 -14.86
C MET A 381 12.30 -9.27 -14.69
N PRO A 382 12.53 -10.44 -15.30
CA PRO A 382 11.71 -11.60 -15.04
C PRO A 382 11.78 -12.03 -13.57
N TRP A 383 10.73 -12.69 -13.09
CA TRP A 383 10.78 -13.35 -11.78
C TRP A 383 11.66 -14.60 -11.84
N ALA A 384 11.32 -15.54 -12.73
CA ALA A 384 12.09 -16.74 -13.02
C ALA A 384 11.79 -17.22 -14.44
N GLY A 385 12.79 -17.25 -15.33
CA GLY A 385 12.59 -17.67 -16.71
C GLY A 385 11.50 -16.85 -17.43
N SER A 386 10.52 -17.53 -18.03
CA SER A 386 9.36 -16.92 -18.70
C SER A 386 8.13 -16.79 -17.80
N LEU A 387 8.24 -17.07 -16.50
CA LEU A 387 7.11 -17.08 -15.59
C LEU A 387 6.42 -15.71 -15.55
N TYR A 388 5.10 -15.72 -15.77
CA TYR A 388 4.17 -14.57 -15.71
C TYR A 388 4.35 -13.49 -16.80
N LEU A 389 5.31 -13.66 -17.72
CA LEU A 389 5.59 -12.67 -18.75
C LEU A 389 4.44 -12.51 -19.78
N ASP A 390 3.57 -13.50 -19.89
CA ASP A 390 2.41 -13.46 -20.80
C ASP A 390 1.13 -12.92 -20.15
N THR A 391 1.11 -12.72 -18.83
CA THR A 391 -0.10 -12.36 -18.06
C THR A 391 0.01 -11.09 -17.21
N LEU A 392 1.22 -10.63 -16.88
CA LEU A 392 1.43 -9.40 -16.11
C LEU A 392 0.87 -8.14 -16.83
N TYR A 393 0.84 -7.01 -16.14
CA TYR A 393 0.58 -5.69 -16.73
C TYR A 393 1.58 -4.68 -16.19
N TYR A 394 2.65 -4.42 -16.95
CA TYR A 394 3.62 -3.38 -16.62
C TYR A 394 3.53 -2.23 -17.61
N ALA A 395 3.39 -1.02 -17.07
CA ALA A 395 3.21 0.15 -17.91
C ALA A 395 4.06 1.35 -17.49
N GLU A 396 4.51 2.09 -18.49
CA GLU A 396 5.18 3.38 -18.34
C GLU A 396 4.41 4.48 -19.10
N TYR A 397 4.28 5.66 -18.50
CA TYR A 397 3.63 6.82 -19.12
C TYR A 397 4.34 8.13 -18.78
N ALA A 398 4.77 8.89 -19.79
CA ALA A 398 5.33 10.24 -19.63
C ALA A 398 6.41 10.38 -18.54
N ASN A 399 7.22 9.32 -18.35
CA ASN A 399 8.39 9.38 -17.46
C ASN A 399 9.48 10.26 -18.06
N ARG A 400 10.31 10.85 -17.21
CA ARG A 400 11.41 11.76 -17.57
C ARG A 400 12.72 11.32 -16.93
N GLY A 401 13.83 11.92 -17.35
CA GLY A 401 15.16 11.61 -16.84
C GLY A 401 15.88 10.52 -17.67
N ALA A 402 17.17 10.32 -17.39
CA ALA A 402 18.03 9.47 -18.21
C ALA A 402 17.62 7.99 -18.23
N GLY A 403 16.99 7.49 -17.14
CA GLY A 403 16.48 6.12 -17.05
C GLY A 403 15.13 5.88 -17.73
N ALA A 404 14.48 6.93 -18.25
CA ALA A 404 13.11 6.85 -18.78
C ALA A 404 13.02 6.47 -20.26
N ASN A 405 14.14 6.28 -20.96
CA ASN A 405 14.11 5.86 -22.36
C ASN A 405 13.57 4.44 -22.52
N THR A 406 12.46 4.29 -23.25
CA THR A 406 11.77 3.02 -23.43
C THR A 406 12.22 2.19 -24.63
N ASN A 407 13.10 2.70 -25.50
CA ASN A 407 13.49 2.06 -26.77
C ASN A 407 14.19 0.70 -26.62
N LYS A 408 14.72 0.40 -25.42
CA LYS A 408 15.43 -0.84 -25.11
C LYS A 408 14.78 -1.63 -23.97
N ARG A 409 13.52 -1.34 -23.66
CA ARG A 409 12.76 -2.09 -22.66
C ARG A 409 12.58 -3.54 -23.13
N VAL A 410 12.27 -4.40 -22.16
CA VAL A 410 11.87 -5.78 -22.41
C VAL A 410 10.80 -5.89 -23.51
N SER A 411 10.87 -6.95 -24.31
CA SER A 411 9.95 -7.19 -25.43
C SER A 411 8.71 -8.02 -25.05
N TRP A 412 8.32 -8.01 -23.77
CA TRP A 412 7.16 -8.77 -23.31
C TRP A 412 5.88 -8.15 -23.88
N LYS A 413 4.96 -8.98 -24.40
CA LYS A 413 3.68 -8.50 -24.97
C LYS A 413 2.81 -7.76 -23.94
N THR A 414 3.06 -8.02 -22.67
CA THR A 414 2.39 -7.48 -21.49
C THR A 414 3.00 -6.19 -20.94
N PHE A 415 4.20 -5.83 -21.40
CA PHE A 415 4.78 -4.51 -21.14
C PHE A 415 4.22 -3.49 -22.13
N ARG A 416 3.84 -2.30 -21.65
CA ARG A 416 3.23 -1.26 -22.47
C ARG A 416 3.78 0.13 -22.15
N VAL A 417 4.12 0.88 -23.20
CA VAL A 417 4.18 2.34 -23.10
C VAL A 417 2.79 2.86 -23.43
N ILE A 418 2.03 3.23 -22.41
CA ILE A 418 0.59 3.49 -22.55
C ILE A 418 0.33 4.93 -22.98
N ASN A 419 -0.87 5.20 -23.49
CA ASN A 419 -1.31 6.56 -23.81
C ASN A 419 -1.99 7.25 -22.62
N ARG A 420 -2.38 8.52 -22.81
CA ARG A 420 -3.04 9.33 -21.77
C ARG A 420 -4.35 8.74 -21.26
N ASN A 421 -5.18 8.16 -22.13
CA ASN A 421 -6.49 7.62 -21.75
C ASN A 421 -6.36 6.35 -20.90
N GLU A 422 -5.40 5.49 -21.24
CA GLU A 422 -5.03 4.34 -20.41
C GLU A 422 -4.45 4.81 -19.06
N ALA A 423 -3.54 5.79 -19.08
CA ALA A 423 -2.91 6.31 -17.86
C ALA A 423 -3.92 6.94 -16.88
N LEU A 424 -4.99 7.57 -17.37
CA LEU A 424 -6.05 8.13 -16.52
C LEU A 424 -6.70 7.09 -15.60
N GLN A 425 -6.78 5.82 -16.01
CA GLN A 425 -7.36 4.74 -15.20
C GLN A 425 -6.53 4.43 -13.96
N PHE A 426 -5.24 4.75 -13.98
CA PHE A 426 -4.30 4.50 -12.88
C PHE A 426 -4.13 5.71 -11.95
N THR A 427 -4.83 6.82 -12.19
CA THR A 427 -4.77 8.00 -11.33
C THR A 427 -5.45 7.74 -9.98
N ALA A 428 -5.05 8.45 -8.92
CA ALA A 428 -5.63 8.27 -7.59
C ALA A 428 -7.16 8.43 -7.57
N GLY A 429 -7.73 9.28 -8.44
CA GLY A 429 -9.17 9.45 -8.56
C GLY A 429 -9.89 8.22 -9.12
N GLN A 430 -9.32 7.56 -10.14
CA GLN A 430 -9.94 6.40 -10.78
C GLN A 430 -9.57 5.09 -10.08
N PHE A 431 -8.27 4.86 -9.87
CA PHE A 431 -7.74 3.59 -9.37
C PHE A 431 -8.13 3.33 -7.92
N LEU A 432 -8.10 4.36 -7.07
CA LEU A 432 -8.41 4.25 -5.65
C LEU A 432 -9.79 4.83 -5.28
N GLN A 433 -10.54 5.37 -6.24
CA GLN A 433 -11.75 6.15 -5.97
C GLN A 433 -11.45 7.31 -4.99
N GLY A 434 -10.24 7.87 -5.09
CA GLY A 434 -9.62 8.72 -4.07
C GLY A 434 -10.35 10.02 -3.77
N ALA A 435 -11.20 10.51 -4.67
CA ALA A 435 -12.01 11.70 -4.43
C ALA A 435 -12.92 11.54 -3.21
N ALA A 436 -13.42 10.33 -2.95
CA ALA A 436 -14.37 10.03 -1.88
C ALA A 436 -13.75 9.92 -0.49
N TRP A 437 -12.43 9.73 -0.37
CA TRP A 437 -11.79 9.45 0.92
C TRP A 437 -10.43 10.14 1.11
N ILE A 438 -9.60 10.29 0.07
CA ILE A 438 -8.29 10.97 0.19
C ILE A 438 -8.47 12.47 0.36
N LYS A 439 -9.31 13.09 -0.50
CA LYS A 439 -9.65 14.53 -0.38
C LYS A 439 -10.35 14.79 0.95
N ASN A 440 -11.23 13.86 1.33
CA ASN A 440 -11.90 13.93 2.60
C ASN A 440 -10.90 13.86 3.73
N ALA A 441 -9.86 13.03 3.69
CA ALA A 441 -8.75 13.02 4.64
C ALA A 441 -7.87 14.30 4.62
N GLY A 442 -8.20 15.36 3.87
CA GLY A 442 -7.44 16.62 3.87
C GLY A 442 -6.02 16.51 3.32
N ALA A 443 -5.68 15.38 2.68
CA ALA A 443 -4.40 15.16 2.03
C ALA A 443 -4.34 15.94 0.72
N PRO A 444 -3.24 16.67 0.43
CA PRO A 444 -2.98 17.13 -0.92
C PRO A 444 -2.98 15.91 -1.86
N VAL A 445 -3.61 15.99 -3.03
CA VAL A 445 -3.70 14.85 -3.96
C VAL A 445 -3.86 15.36 -5.38
N LEU A 446 -3.20 14.71 -6.33
CA LEU A 446 -3.51 14.81 -7.76
C LEU A 446 -4.47 13.66 -8.08
N LEU A 447 -5.75 13.98 -8.27
CA LEU A 447 -6.78 12.98 -8.58
C LEU A 447 -6.72 12.50 -10.03
N GLY A 448 -6.09 13.26 -10.92
CA GLY A 448 -5.87 12.94 -12.33
C GLY A 448 -4.39 13.05 -12.70
N LEU A 449 -4.09 13.07 -13.99
CA LEU A 449 -2.73 13.33 -14.51
C LEU A 449 -2.33 14.80 -14.32
N LYS A 450 -1.02 15.08 -14.36
CA LYS A 450 -0.52 16.45 -14.35
C LYS A 450 -0.97 17.16 -15.63
N ARG A 451 -1.38 18.43 -15.48
CA ARG A 451 -1.75 19.27 -16.63
C ARG A 451 -0.51 19.77 -17.35
#